data_AF-A0A7M4DH76-F1
#
_entry.id   AF-A0A7M4DH76-F1
#
_cell.length_a   1.000
_cell.length_b   1.000
_cell.length_c   1.000
_cell.angle_alpha   90.00
_cell.angle_beta   90.00
_cell.angle_gamma   90.00
#
_symmetry.space_group_name_H-M   'P 1'
#
loop_
_entity.id
_entity.type
_entity.pdbx_description
1 polymer ?
#
loop_
_entity_poly.entity_id
_entity_poly.type
_entity_poly.pdbx_seq_one_letter_code
_entity_poly.pdbx_strand_id
1 'polypeptide(L)'
;MTRPGTDLDRAASGAIVGNASVTAVELTEEVTPSRCGTSPTRFRCQTRTVTKTFLRLLVALGGLALLTGCLKIDGDIRINDDDTVSGEVLVAFSTAWAISEGQDPERLVDSIEEELAAAPDSGVSGERYDDGEFAGVRMTLTDVPIERVRSATSDALRIERVGSTYVVTGDFSELDPTVLGEEAGEVPWSVRMSVTFPRGVTEHDGTLSGDTVTWELGPGTTSMHAVGPAPSTPLLQRIGFIVPALIVIIAAAVLLTWLSRRRHRADEAAGRTAGFRARREAAREPSSTDVESMLGGSGKTEAKSKPTVEPDAQD
;
A
#
# COMPACT_ATOMS: atom_id res chain seq x y z
N MET A 1 -48.57 -20.93 -43.68
CA MET A 1 -48.13 -20.12 -44.83
C MET A 1 -47.06 -19.17 -44.33
N THR A 2 -45.80 -19.15 -44.74
CA THR A 2 -45.02 -19.92 -45.72
C THR A 2 -43.54 -19.58 -45.43
N ARG A 3 -42.67 -20.59 -45.34
CA ARG A 3 -41.21 -20.50 -45.64
C ARG A 3 -41.03 -20.04 -47.11
N PRO A 4 -39.89 -19.48 -47.59
CA PRO A 4 -38.53 -20.10 -47.62
C PRO A 4 -37.38 -19.06 -47.37
N GLY A 5 -36.10 -19.37 -47.13
CA GLY A 5 -35.13 -20.31 -47.73
C GLY A 5 -34.06 -19.47 -48.45
N THR A 6 -32.79 -19.44 -48.01
CA THR A 6 -31.57 -20.02 -48.66
C THR A 6 -30.38 -19.39 -47.90
N ASP A 7 -29.45 -20.09 -47.24
CA ASP A 7 -28.40 -21.02 -47.70
C ASP A 7 -27.40 -20.34 -48.64
N LEU A 8 -26.18 -20.03 -48.13
CA LEU A 8 -24.90 -19.87 -48.85
C LEU A 8 -23.80 -19.28 -47.93
N ASP A 9 -22.91 -20.13 -47.42
CA ASP A 9 -21.47 -19.91 -47.17
C ASP A 9 -20.96 -21.15 -46.41
N ARG A 10 -20.42 -22.22 -47.00
CA ARG A 10 -19.23 -22.37 -47.87
C ARG A 10 -18.06 -21.46 -47.52
N ALA A 11 -17.41 -21.76 -46.39
CA ALA A 11 -16.02 -21.36 -46.16
C ALA A 11 -15.16 -22.59 -45.78
N ALA A 12 -14.35 -23.00 -46.77
CA ALA A 12 -13.00 -23.54 -46.67
C ALA A 12 -12.66 -24.48 -45.49
N SER A 13 -12.90 -25.78 -45.69
CA SER A 13 -12.09 -26.83 -45.07
C SER A 13 -10.77 -26.92 -45.82
N GLY A 14 -9.73 -26.31 -45.26
CA GLY A 14 -8.35 -26.36 -45.75
C GLY A 14 -7.41 -26.50 -44.56
N ALA A 15 -7.10 -27.73 -44.19
CA ALA A 15 -6.04 -28.05 -43.23
C ALA A 15 -5.18 -29.18 -43.81
N ILE A 16 -4.17 -28.71 -44.53
CA ILE A 16 -2.81 -29.22 -44.68
C ILE A 16 -2.53 -30.55 -43.97
N VAL A 17 -2.30 -31.59 -44.77
CA VAL A 17 -1.55 -32.79 -44.39
C VAL A 17 -0.09 -32.37 -44.20
N GLY A 18 0.29 -32.10 -42.95
CA GLY A 18 1.65 -31.78 -42.51
C GLY A 18 2.29 -32.99 -41.86
N ASN A 19 3.16 -33.65 -42.62
CA ASN A 19 4.06 -34.72 -42.23
C ASN A 19 5.08 -34.24 -41.18
N ALA A 20 5.19 -34.91 -40.03
CA ALA A 20 6.39 -34.89 -39.20
C ALA A 20 6.43 -36.09 -38.26
N SER A 21 6.96 -37.20 -38.78
CA SER A 21 7.58 -38.24 -37.98
C SER A 21 8.75 -37.64 -37.20
N VAL A 22 8.75 -37.76 -35.87
CA VAL A 22 9.93 -37.56 -35.02
C VAL A 22 9.96 -38.77 -34.10
N THR A 23 10.49 -39.88 -34.59
CA THR A 23 11.89 -40.31 -34.40
C THR A 23 12.22 -40.36 -32.92
N ALA A 24 11.98 -41.53 -32.33
CA ALA A 24 12.57 -41.95 -31.07
C ALA A 24 14.09 -41.76 -31.17
N VAL A 25 14.64 -40.93 -30.28
CA VAL A 25 16.08 -40.79 -30.11
C VAL A 25 16.53 -42.01 -29.32
N GLU A 26 16.83 -43.06 -30.07
CA GLU A 26 17.58 -44.23 -29.63
C GLU A 26 19.03 -43.79 -29.42
N LEU A 27 19.38 -43.48 -28.16
CA LEU A 27 20.76 -43.32 -27.73
C LEU A 27 21.44 -44.68 -27.77
N THR A 28 22.01 -44.98 -28.93
CA THR A 28 23.04 -45.98 -29.11
C THR A 28 24.37 -45.41 -28.64
N GLU A 29 24.90 -45.92 -27.55
CA GLU A 29 26.34 -46.15 -27.45
C GLU A 29 26.56 -47.55 -26.89
N GLU A 30 26.89 -48.44 -27.82
CA GLU A 30 27.55 -49.70 -27.55
C GLU A 30 28.90 -49.46 -26.89
N VAL A 31 29.18 -50.19 -25.80
CA VAL A 31 30.55 -50.48 -25.41
C VAL A 31 30.76 -51.99 -25.51
N THR A 32 31.56 -52.36 -26.51
CA THR A 32 31.96 -53.69 -26.95
C THR A 32 32.50 -54.59 -25.82
N PRO A 33 32.27 -55.92 -25.86
CA PRO A 33 32.82 -56.84 -24.87
C PRO A 33 34.30 -57.14 -25.17
N SER A 34 35.19 -56.64 -24.32
CA SER A 34 36.60 -57.03 -24.32
C SER A 34 36.82 -58.25 -23.42
N ARG A 35 37.46 -59.28 -23.98
CA ARG A 35 37.87 -60.53 -23.33
C ARG A 35 38.61 -60.29 -22.00
N CYS A 36 38.21 -61.05 -20.97
CA CYS A 36 39.00 -61.54 -19.83
C CYS A 36 38.07 -62.57 -19.14
N GLY A 37 38.40 -63.80 -18.80
CA GLY A 37 39.65 -64.43 -18.41
C GLY A 37 39.22 -65.48 -17.37
N THR A 38 39.62 -66.74 -17.58
CA THR A 38 39.26 -67.89 -16.73
C THR A 38 39.85 -67.74 -15.32
N SER A 39 39.03 -67.52 -14.28
CA SER A 39 39.37 -67.92 -12.90
C SER A 39 38.21 -67.77 -11.90
N PRO A 40 38.04 -68.67 -10.92
CA PRO A 40 36.96 -68.63 -9.96
C PRO A 40 37.42 -67.99 -8.63
N THR A 41 37.08 -66.71 -8.40
CA THR A 41 37.02 -66.18 -7.03
C THR A 41 36.06 -64.99 -7.01
N ARG A 42 34.84 -65.23 -6.50
CA ARG A 42 33.81 -64.18 -6.40
C ARG A 42 34.14 -63.21 -5.27
N PHE A 43 34.65 -62.06 -5.67
CA PHE A 43 34.49 -60.80 -4.96
C PHE A 43 33.00 -60.49 -4.72
N ARG A 44 32.68 -59.98 -3.53
CA ARG A 44 31.39 -59.38 -3.21
C ARG A 44 31.14 -58.20 -4.14
N CYS A 45 30.03 -58.24 -4.89
CA CYS A 45 29.47 -57.05 -5.53
C CYS A 45 28.13 -56.76 -4.85
N GLN A 46 28.15 -55.80 -3.93
CA GLN A 46 26.97 -55.28 -3.25
C GLN A 46 26.28 -54.32 -4.21
N THR A 47 25.33 -54.81 -4.99
CA THR A 47 24.43 -53.95 -5.78
C THR A 47 23.50 -53.20 -4.83
N ARG A 48 23.86 -51.95 -4.53
CA ARG A 48 23.03 -50.97 -3.83
C ARG A 48 21.76 -50.72 -4.65
N THR A 49 20.63 -51.25 -4.16
CA THR A 49 19.27 -50.94 -4.63
C THR A 49 18.90 -49.51 -4.25
N VAL A 50 19.26 -48.52 -5.08
CA VAL A 50 18.94 -47.09 -4.85
C VAL A 50 17.67 -46.64 -5.58
N THR A 51 17.07 -47.49 -6.41
CA THR A 51 16.05 -47.06 -7.39
C THR A 51 14.63 -46.84 -6.83
N LYS A 52 14.30 -47.37 -5.64
CA LYS A 52 12.92 -47.26 -5.09
C LYS A 52 12.67 -46.03 -4.23
N THR A 53 13.72 -45.41 -3.67
CA THR A 53 13.56 -44.26 -2.77
C THR A 53 13.41 -42.95 -3.54
N PHE A 54 14.11 -42.80 -4.68
CA PHE A 54 13.99 -41.60 -5.53
C PHE A 54 12.62 -41.45 -6.19
N LEU A 55 11.99 -42.56 -6.60
CA LEU A 55 10.65 -42.52 -7.20
C LEU A 55 9.57 -42.08 -6.22
N ARG A 56 9.69 -42.46 -4.94
CA ARG A 56 8.74 -42.03 -3.89
C ARG A 56 8.90 -40.55 -3.54
N LEU A 57 10.11 -40.01 -3.65
CA LEU A 57 10.37 -38.60 -3.38
C LEU A 57 9.85 -37.71 -4.51
N LEU A 58 9.96 -38.14 -5.78
CA LEU A 58 9.38 -37.45 -6.94
C LEU A 58 7.85 -37.50 -6.95
N VAL A 59 7.22 -38.61 -6.53
CA VAL A 59 5.75 -38.70 -6.41
C VAL A 59 5.23 -37.87 -5.23
N ALA A 60 5.99 -37.77 -4.13
CA ALA A 60 5.63 -36.89 -3.01
C ALA A 60 5.81 -35.40 -3.36
N LEU A 61 6.83 -35.03 -4.13
CA LEU A 61 7.02 -33.66 -4.62
C LEU A 61 5.99 -33.29 -5.71
N GLY A 62 5.73 -34.20 -6.65
CA GLY A 62 4.75 -33.98 -7.72
C GLY A 62 3.29 -34.02 -7.24
N GLY A 63 3.01 -34.72 -6.14
CA GLY A 63 1.70 -34.73 -5.50
C GLY A 63 1.35 -33.41 -4.80
N LEU A 64 2.34 -32.59 -4.42
CA LEU A 64 2.10 -31.27 -3.84
C LEU A 64 1.68 -30.23 -4.88
N ALA A 65 2.11 -30.37 -6.14
CA ALA A 65 1.78 -29.43 -7.22
C ALA A 65 0.31 -29.54 -7.67
N LEU A 66 -0.31 -30.72 -7.55
CA LEU A 66 -1.71 -30.92 -7.98
C LEU A 66 -2.74 -30.33 -7.00
N LEU A 67 -2.33 -29.81 -5.83
CA LEU A 67 -3.21 -29.17 -4.87
C LEU A 67 -3.21 -27.64 -4.97
N THR A 68 -2.38 -27.06 -5.80
CA THR A 68 -2.25 -25.60 -5.83
C THR A 68 -3.40 -25.02 -6.64
N GLY A 69 -4.22 -24.24 -5.95
CA GLY A 69 -5.36 -23.57 -6.52
C GLY A 69 -5.02 -22.66 -7.71
N CYS A 70 -6.04 -22.21 -8.43
CA CYS A 70 -5.93 -21.14 -9.43
C CYS A 70 -5.32 -19.87 -8.85
N LEU A 71 -5.54 -19.62 -7.55
CA LEU A 71 -4.99 -18.53 -6.77
C LEU A 71 -4.18 -19.07 -5.58
N LYS A 72 -2.96 -18.52 -5.43
CA LYS A 72 -2.03 -18.80 -4.34
C LYS A 72 -1.71 -17.51 -3.61
N ILE A 73 -2.03 -17.46 -2.32
CA ILE A 73 -1.60 -16.38 -1.43
C ILE A 73 -0.77 -17.00 -0.31
N ASP A 74 0.43 -16.49 -0.09
CA ASP A 74 1.30 -16.91 1.01
C ASP A 74 1.79 -15.68 1.76
N GLY A 75 1.28 -15.45 2.97
CA GLY A 75 1.64 -14.32 3.80
C GLY A 75 2.43 -14.76 5.02
N ASP A 76 3.55 -14.10 5.27
CA ASP A 76 4.31 -14.16 6.52
C ASP A 76 4.48 -12.74 7.03
N ILE A 77 3.69 -12.38 8.03
CA ILE A 77 3.66 -11.03 8.58
C ILE A 77 3.92 -11.03 10.08
N ARG A 78 4.56 -9.97 10.54
CA ARG A 78 4.86 -9.71 11.95
C ARG A 78 4.19 -8.42 12.36
N ILE A 79 3.46 -8.47 13.47
CA ILE A 79 2.90 -7.30 14.12
C ILE A 79 4.00 -6.69 15.00
N ASN A 80 4.33 -5.43 14.75
CA ASN A 80 5.29 -4.66 15.52
C ASN A 80 4.62 -4.04 16.77
N ASP A 81 5.45 -3.55 17.69
CA ASP A 81 4.97 -2.95 18.95
C ASP A 81 4.31 -1.57 18.75
N ASP A 82 4.59 -0.92 17.62
CA ASP A 82 4.21 0.45 17.28
C ASP A 82 2.98 0.57 16.35
N ASP A 83 2.12 -0.46 16.32
CA ASP A 83 0.92 -0.52 15.47
C ASP A 83 1.22 -0.61 13.96
N THR A 84 2.36 -1.20 13.61
CA THR A 84 2.74 -1.48 12.23
C THR A 84 2.90 -2.98 11.96
N VAL A 85 2.91 -3.36 10.68
CA VAL A 85 3.11 -4.71 10.17
C VAL A 85 4.29 -4.70 9.22
N SER A 86 5.16 -5.70 9.38
CA SER A 86 6.27 -5.95 8.46
C SER A 86 6.28 -7.42 8.06
N GLY A 87 6.79 -7.75 6.88
CA GLY A 87 6.85 -9.13 6.42
C GLY A 87 6.80 -9.27 4.91
N GLU A 88 6.50 -10.46 4.44
CA GLU A 88 6.37 -10.77 3.02
C GLU A 88 4.99 -11.35 2.71
N VAL A 89 4.42 -10.96 1.57
CA VAL A 89 3.17 -11.51 1.05
C VAL A 89 3.37 -11.82 -0.42
N LEU A 90 3.20 -13.08 -0.80
CA LEU A 90 3.15 -13.53 -2.18
C LEU A 90 1.70 -13.64 -2.63
N VAL A 91 1.37 -12.99 -3.73
CA VAL A 91 0.11 -13.19 -4.45
C VAL A 91 0.44 -13.67 -5.85
N ALA A 92 0.00 -14.87 -6.21
CA ALA A 92 0.28 -15.47 -7.52
C ALA A 92 -0.91 -16.27 -8.06
N PHE A 93 -1.01 -16.33 -9.38
CA PHE A 93 -2.08 -17.01 -10.10
C PHE A 93 -1.49 -18.12 -10.96
N SER A 94 -2.24 -19.21 -11.14
CA SER A 94 -1.85 -20.27 -12.04
C SER A 94 -1.85 -19.75 -13.48
N THR A 95 -0.69 -19.86 -14.13
CA THR A 95 -0.50 -19.48 -15.54
C THR A 95 -1.43 -20.25 -16.46
N ALA A 96 -1.62 -21.54 -16.18
CA ALA A 96 -2.51 -22.42 -16.95
C ALA A 96 -3.99 -22.00 -16.83
N TRP A 97 -4.42 -21.65 -15.62
CA TRP A 97 -5.78 -21.16 -15.38
C TRP A 97 -6.04 -19.81 -16.06
N ALA A 98 -5.12 -18.86 -15.91
CA ALA A 98 -5.24 -17.55 -16.54
C ALA A 98 -5.39 -17.69 -18.07
N ILE A 99 -4.57 -18.53 -18.70
CA ILE A 99 -4.69 -18.81 -20.14
C ILE A 99 -6.03 -19.47 -20.49
N SER A 100 -6.53 -20.41 -19.66
CA SER A 100 -7.83 -21.05 -19.92
C SER A 100 -9.02 -20.08 -19.82
N GLU A 101 -8.92 -19.07 -18.96
CA GLU A 101 -9.89 -17.97 -18.85
C GLU A 101 -9.68 -16.88 -19.93
N GLY A 102 -8.76 -17.08 -20.86
CA GLY A 102 -8.41 -16.11 -21.90
C GLY A 102 -7.72 -14.85 -21.37
N GLN A 103 -7.20 -14.90 -20.14
CA GLN A 103 -6.38 -13.85 -19.54
C GLN A 103 -4.91 -14.03 -19.92
N ASP A 104 -4.16 -12.93 -19.90
CA ASP A 104 -2.71 -12.93 -20.04
C ASP A 104 -2.09 -12.85 -18.63
N PRO A 105 -1.37 -13.89 -18.15
CA PRO A 105 -0.73 -13.90 -16.84
C PRO A 105 0.15 -12.66 -16.61
N GLU A 106 0.90 -12.23 -17.62
CA GLU A 106 1.79 -11.06 -17.49
C GLU A 106 1.00 -9.77 -17.28
N ARG A 107 -0.17 -9.63 -17.91
CA ARG A 107 -1.03 -8.45 -17.71
C ARG A 107 -1.64 -8.40 -16.32
N LEU A 108 -1.93 -9.55 -15.72
CA LEU A 108 -2.37 -9.62 -14.33
C LEU A 108 -1.26 -9.15 -13.38
N VAL A 109 -0.02 -9.59 -13.63
CA VAL A 109 1.14 -9.15 -12.84
C VAL A 109 1.41 -7.65 -13.02
N ASP A 110 1.40 -7.16 -14.27
CA ASP A 110 1.56 -5.73 -14.58
C ASP A 110 0.52 -4.88 -13.84
N SER A 111 -0.73 -5.35 -13.74
CA SER A 111 -1.78 -4.61 -13.03
C SER A 111 -1.50 -4.41 -11.54
N ILE A 112 -0.90 -5.42 -10.89
CA ILE A 112 -0.51 -5.35 -9.47
C ILE A 112 0.69 -4.42 -9.30
N GLU A 113 1.66 -4.48 -10.22
CA GLU A 113 2.83 -3.59 -10.21
C GLU A 113 2.42 -2.12 -10.42
N GLU A 114 1.48 -1.84 -11.33
CA GLU A 114 0.93 -0.50 -11.54
C GLU A 114 0.24 0.06 -10.30
N GLU A 115 -0.53 -0.77 -9.58
CA GLU A 115 -1.17 -0.38 -8.32
C GLU A 115 -0.14 -0.05 -7.23
N LEU A 116 0.90 -0.87 -7.09
CA LEU A 116 1.99 -0.62 -6.16
C LEU A 116 2.75 0.66 -6.51
N ALA A 117 3.02 0.87 -7.80
CA ALA A 117 3.70 2.06 -8.30
C ALA A 117 2.88 3.34 -8.10
N ALA A 118 1.55 3.25 -8.06
CA ALA A 118 0.66 4.36 -7.75
C ALA A 118 0.70 4.78 -6.27
N ALA A 119 1.24 3.93 -5.38
CA ALA A 119 1.36 4.18 -3.95
C ALA A 119 2.81 4.02 -3.43
N PRO A 120 3.78 4.85 -3.87
CA PRO A 120 5.19 4.70 -3.54
C PRO A 120 5.51 4.90 -2.05
N ASP A 121 4.68 5.65 -1.32
CA ASP A 121 4.82 5.89 0.13
C ASP A 121 3.96 4.94 0.99
N SER A 122 3.56 3.80 0.42
CA SER A 122 2.76 2.77 1.11
C SER A 122 3.56 1.99 2.16
N GLY A 123 4.90 1.99 2.07
CA GLY A 123 5.76 1.09 2.84
C GLY A 123 5.74 -0.35 2.29
N VAL A 124 5.23 -0.54 1.06
CA VAL A 124 5.17 -1.81 0.37
C VAL A 124 6.03 -1.74 -0.89
N SER A 125 6.91 -2.71 -1.09
CA SER A 125 7.66 -2.88 -2.34
C SER A 125 7.32 -4.23 -2.97
N GLY A 126 7.22 -4.28 -4.30
CA GLY A 126 6.87 -5.49 -5.04
C GLY A 126 8.01 -5.96 -5.93
N GLU A 127 8.17 -7.27 -6.00
CA GLU A 127 9.07 -7.95 -6.93
C GLU A 127 8.27 -8.99 -7.72
N ARG A 128 8.52 -9.08 -9.02
CA ARG A 128 7.87 -10.08 -9.88
C ARG A 128 8.19 -11.49 -9.40
N TYR A 129 7.19 -12.35 -9.40
CA TYR A 129 7.32 -13.76 -9.08
C TYR A 129 6.85 -14.60 -10.27
N ASP A 130 7.69 -15.54 -10.70
CA ASP A 130 7.33 -16.57 -11.68
C ASP A 130 8.13 -17.83 -11.36
N ASP A 131 7.44 -18.94 -11.09
CA ASP A 131 8.06 -20.26 -10.86
C ASP A 131 7.79 -21.26 -12.00
N GLY A 132 7.19 -20.80 -13.11
CA GLY A 132 6.77 -21.59 -14.27
C GLY A 132 5.37 -22.19 -14.15
N GLU A 133 4.80 -22.25 -12.95
CA GLU A 133 3.43 -22.69 -12.70
C GLU A 133 2.54 -21.51 -12.28
N PHE A 134 3.08 -20.65 -11.42
CA PHE A 134 2.47 -19.46 -10.85
C PHE A 134 3.22 -18.20 -11.26
N ALA A 135 2.46 -17.22 -11.75
CA ALA A 135 2.94 -15.86 -12.01
C ALA A 135 2.27 -14.87 -11.05
N GLY A 136 3.01 -13.92 -10.51
CA GLY A 136 2.53 -13.05 -9.43
C GLY A 136 3.51 -11.97 -8.99
N VAL A 137 3.27 -11.43 -7.80
CA VAL A 137 4.12 -10.43 -7.16
C VAL A 137 4.39 -10.83 -5.70
N ARG A 138 5.66 -10.81 -5.32
CA ARG A 138 6.11 -10.88 -3.92
C ARG A 138 6.21 -9.46 -3.37
N MET A 139 5.38 -9.15 -2.41
CA MET A 139 5.33 -7.88 -1.72
C MET A 139 6.10 -7.96 -0.39
N THR A 140 6.98 -6.99 -0.15
CA THR A 140 7.65 -6.79 1.14
C THR A 140 7.01 -5.59 1.83
N LEU A 141 6.49 -5.81 3.04
CA LEU A 141 5.90 -4.80 3.90
C LEU A 141 6.95 -4.33 4.90
N THR A 142 7.17 -3.02 4.98
CA THR A 142 8.09 -2.39 5.94
C THR A 142 7.34 -1.35 6.75
N ASP A 143 7.11 -1.65 8.04
CA ASP A 143 6.43 -0.78 9.00
C ASP A 143 5.10 -0.19 8.46
N VAL A 144 4.32 -1.02 7.77
CA VAL A 144 3.04 -0.62 7.19
C VAL A 144 2.02 -0.46 8.33
N PRO A 145 1.34 0.71 8.47
CA PRO A 145 0.31 0.88 9.49
C PRO A 145 -0.79 -0.17 9.35
N ILE A 146 -1.19 -0.78 10.47
CA ILE A 146 -2.22 -1.82 10.52
C ILE A 146 -3.53 -1.40 9.82
N GLU A 147 -3.91 -0.12 9.92
CA GLU A 147 -5.10 0.44 9.28
C GLU A 147 -5.04 0.37 7.73
N ARG A 148 -3.83 0.51 7.15
CA ARG A 148 -3.65 0.40 5.69
C ARG A 148 -3.84 -1.02 5.20
N VAL A 149 -3.44 -2.02 6.00
CA VAL A 149 -3.64 -3.43 5.67
C VAL A 149 -5.13 -3.72 5.47
N ARG A 150 -5.97 -3.26 6.41
CA ARG A 150 -7.42 -3.41 6.32
C ARG A 150 -7.99 -2.85 5.02
N SER A 151 -7.60 -1.63 4.65
CA SER A 151 -8.06 -1.00 3.40
C SER A 151 -7.54 -1.69 2.15
N ALA A 152 -6.31 -2.21 2.17
CA ALA A 152 -5.68 -2.86 1.03
C ALA A 152 -6.27 -4.25 0.76
N THR A 153 -6.75 -4.93 1.81
CA THR A 153 -7.38 -6.26 1.69
C THR A 153 -8.90 -6.19 1.59
N SER A 154 -9.50 -5.02 1.38
CA SER A 154 -10.96 -4.85 1.35
C SER A 154 -11.66 -5.50 2.56
N ASP A 155 -11.14 -5.28 3.77
CA ASP A 155 -11.62 -5.88 5.02
C ASP A 155 -11.49 -7.41 5.17
N ALA A 156 -10.98 -8.14 4.17
CA ALA A 156 -10.76 -9.58 4.26
C ALA A 156 -9.76 -9.96 5.36
N LEU A 157 -8.73 -9.13 5.57
CA LEU A 157 -7.81 -9.22 6.70
C LEU A 157 -7.98 -8.00 7.61
N ARG A 158 -8.35 -8.23 8.86
CA ARG A 158 -8.49 -7.20 9.88
C ARG A 158 -7.54 -7.48 11.03
N ILE A 159 -6.63 -6.54 11.25
CA ILE A 159 -5.76 -6.50 12.41
C ILE A 159 -6.16 -5.25 13.18
N GLU A 160 -6.50 -5.38 14.46
CA GLU A 160 -6.97 -4.24 15.27
C GLU A 160 -6.39 -4.30 16.67
N ARG A 161 -6.13 -3.13 17.25
CA ARG A 161 -5.77 -3.02 18.66
C ARG A 161 -7.00 -2.69 19.50
N VAL A 162 -7.43 -3.66 20.30
CA VAL A 162 -8.52 -3.50 21.28
C VAL A 162 -7.91 -3.41 22.68
N GLY A 163 -7.80 -2.18 23.20
CA GLY A 163 -7.21 -1.93 24.52
C GLY A 163 -5.73 -2.35 24.58
N SER A 164 -5.44 -3.40 25.35
CA SER A 164 -4.09 -3.95 25.56
C SER A 164 -3.83 -5.22 24.73
N THR A 165 -4.60 -5.44 23.68
CA THR A 165 -4.61 -6.70 22.92
C THR A 165 -4.71 -6.41 21.43
N TYR A 166 -4.00 -7.19 20.63
CA TYR A 166 -4.17 -7.26 19.19
C TYR A 166 -5.13 -8.38 18.86
N VAL A 167 -6.11 -8.09 18.00
CA VAL A 167 -7.08 -9.04 17.48
C VAL A 167 -6.86 -9.12 15.97
N VAL A 168 -6.58 -10.33 15.50
CA VAL A 168 -6.43 -10.66 14.10
C VAL A 168 -7.63 -11.50 13.70
N THR A 169 -8.32 -11.06 12.66
CA THR A 169 -9.48 -11.74 12.09
C THR A 169 -9.31 -11.75 10.58
N GLY A 170 -9.53 -12.90 9.95
CA GLY A 170 -9.62 -13.03 8.51
C GLY A 170 -10.93 -13.67 8.10
N ASP A 171 -11.54 -13.13 7.05
CA ASP A 171 -12.73 -13.68 6.39
C ASP A 171 -12.50 -13.69 4.88
N PHE A 172 -12.35 -14.89 4.32
CA PHE A 172 -12.13 -15.14 2.90
C PHE A 172 -13.32 -15.87 2.28
N SER A 173 -14.51 -15.77 2.89
CA SER A 173 -15.72 -16.39 2.36
C SER A 173 -16.10 -15.87 0.97
N GLU A 174 -15.67 -14.66 0.60
CA GLU A 174 -15.85 -14.11 -0.76
C GLU A 174 -15.04 -14.85 -1.83
N LEU A 175 -13.96 -15.53 -1.44
CA LEU A 175 -13.18 -16.39 -2.33
C LEU A 175 -13.79 -17.80 -2.42
N ASP A 176 -14.81 -18.12 -1.61
CA ASP A 176 -15.42 -19.45 -1.61
C ASP A 176 -16.29 -19.65 -2.86
N PRO A 177 -16.00 -20.67 -3.70
CA PRO A 177 -16.77 -20.93 -4.91
C PRO A 177 -18.24 -21.28 -4.63
N THR A 178 -18.59 -21.72 -3.42
CA THR A 178 -19.99 -21.95 -3.02
C THR A 178 -20.82 -20.67 -2.90
N VAL A 179 -20.16 -19.52 -2.71
CA VAL A 179 -20.79 -18.18 -2.66
C VAL A 179 -20.85 -17.53 -4.05
N LEU A 180 -19.91 -17.87 -4.94
CA LEU A 180 -19.80 -17.32 -6.30
C LEU A 180 -20.76 -17.95 -7.34
N GLY A 181 -21.58 -18.92 -6.92
CA GLY A 181 -22.61 -19.56 -7.74
C GLY A 181 -22.10 -20.77 -8.54
N GLU A 182 -23.01 -21.67 -8.89
CA GLU A 182 -22.73 -23.01 -9.45
C GLU A 182 -21.99 -23.02 -10.81
N GLU A 183 -21.75 -21.86 -11.42
CA GLU A 183 -21.00 -21.68 -12.68
C GLU A 183 -19.51 -21.33 -12.44
N ALA A 184 -19.15 -20.90 -11.22
CA ALA A 184 -17.76 -20.78 -10.78
C ALA A 184 -17.29 -22.16 -10.32
N GLY A 185 -17.07 -23.06 -11.28
CA GLY A 185 -16.62 -24.43 -11.02
C GLY A 185 -15.51 -24.41 -9.98
N GLU A 186 -15.75 -25.09 -8.84
CA GLU A 186 -14.92 -25.21 -7.63
C GLU A 186 -13.49 -24.66 -7.82
N VAL A 187 -13.33 -23.34 -7.81
CA VAL A 187 -12.04 -22.72 -8.12
C VAL A 187 -11.16 -23.03 -6.92
N PRO A 188 -10.19 -23.96 -7.04
CA PRO A 188 -9.36 -24.27 -5.91
C PRO A 188 -8.56 -23.00 -5.62
N TRP A 189 -8.58 -22.55 -4.38
CA TRP A 189 -7.72 -21.47 -3.91
C TRP A 189 -7.05 -21.94 -2.63
N SER A 190 -5.82 -21.48 -2.43
CA SER A 190 -5.06 -21.81 -1.24
C SER A 190 -4.45 -20.53 -0.69
N VAL A 191 -4.81 -20.17 0.55
CA VAL A 191 -4.17 -19.09 1.29
C VAL A 191 -3.43 -19.70 2.47
N ARG A 192 -2.12 -19.51 2.53
CA ARG A 192 -1.33 -19.72 3.73
C ARG A 192 -1.07 -18.37 4.37
N MET A 193 -1.41 -18.23 5.65
CA MET A 193 -1.16 -17.00 6.39
C MET A 193 -0.44 -17.33 7.68
N SER A 194 0.69 -16.69 7.93
CA SER A 194 1.47 -16.76 9.16
C SER A 194 1.54 -15.38 9.77
N VAL A 195 1.12 -15.26 11.04
CA VAL A 195 1.12 -14.00 11.77
C VAL A 195 1.93 -14.16 13.05
N THR A 196 3.01 -13.40 13.15
CA THR A 196 3.89 -13.33 14.33
C THR A 196 3.46 -12.20 15.24
N PHE A 197 3.12 -12.53 16.49
CA PHE A 197 2.71 -11.56 17.51
C PHE A 197 3.92 -11.11 18.34
N PRO A 198 4.01 -9.82 18.72
CA PRO A 198 5.21 -9.29 19.37
C PRO A 198 5.44 -9.83 20.79
N ARG A 199 4.37 -10.26 21.48
CA ARG A 199 4.42 -10.76 22.86
C ARG A 199 3.72 -12.11 23.02
N GLY A 200 3.73 -12.91 21.97
CA GLY A 200 3.05 -14.20 21.92
C GLY A 200 1.54 -14.09 21.76
N VAL A 201 0.87 -15.22 21.93
CA VAL A 201 -0.54 -15.42 21.57
C VAL A 201 -1.32 -15.96 22.76
N THR A 202 -2.51 -15.42 22.99
CA THR A 202 -3.41 -15.82 24.07
C THR A 202 -4.55 -16.72 23.59
N GLU A 203 -5.07 -16.49 22.38
CA GLU A 203 -6.15 -17.26 21.78
C GLU A 203 -5.89 -17.38 20.28
N HIS A 204 -6.18 -18.53 19.69
CA HIS A 204 -6.06 -18.76 18.25
C HIS A 204 -6.88 -19.98 17.81
N ASP A 205 -7.27 -20.02 16.54
CA ASP A 205 -7.86 -21.18 15.86
C ASP A 205 -6.93 -21.83 14.82
N GLY A 206 -5.69 -21.32 14.68
CA GLY A 206 -4.65 -21.86 13.80
C GLY A 206 -3.60 -22.74 14.51
N THR A 207 -2.53 -23.08 13.79
CA THR A 207 -1.38 -23.81 14.35
C THR A 207 -0.37 -22.85 14.96
N LEU A 208 -0.13 -22.94 16.26
CA LEU A 208 0.83 -22.09 16.97
C LEU A 208 2.24 -22.70 17.01
N SER A 209 3.25 -21.92 16.62
CA SER A 209 4.67 -22.22 16.78
C SER A 209 5.38 -21.01 17.38
N GLY A 210 5.75 -21.10 18.67
CA GLY A 210 6.35 -19.98 19.40
C GLY A 210 5.35 -18.83 19.60
N ASP A 211 5.60 -17.72 18.93
CA ASP A 211 4.75 -16.51 18.88
C ASP A 211 4.06 -16.31 17.52
N THR A 212 4.20 -17.29 16.62
CA THR A 212 3.63 -17.27 15.27
C THR A 212 2.46 -18.22 15.16
N VAL A 213 1.33 -17.76 14.63
CA VAL A 213 0.19 -18.62 14.30
C VAL A 213 0.09 -18.73 12.78
N THR A 214 -0.07 -19.96 12.30
CA THR A 214 -0.22 -20.26 10.88
C THR A 214 -1.58 -20.86 10.60
N TRP A 215 -2.21 -20.39 9.53
CA TRP A 215 -3.46 -20.88 8.97
C TRP A 215 -3.24 -21.34 7.53
N GLU A 216 -3.91 -22.42 7.17
CA GLU A 216 -4.07 -22.88 5.79
C GLU A 216 -5.56 -22.80 5.47
N LEU A 217 -5.94 -21.77 4.72
CA LEU A 217 -7.31 -21.49 4.31
C LEU A 217 -7.52 -21.99 2.89
N GLY A 218 -8.75 -22.42 2.62
CA GLY A 218 -9.18 -22.94 1.33
C GLY A 218 -10.69 -23.20 1.36
N PRO A 219 -11.23 -23.89 0.34
CA PRO A 219 -12.65 -24.23 0.29
C PRO A 219 -13.12 -24.90 1.59
N GLY A 220 -14.15 -24.33 2.22
CA GLY A 220 -14.71 -24.80 3.50
C GLY A 220 -13.97 -24.39 4.78
N THR A 221 -12.78 -23.79 4.69
CA THR A 221 -12.07 -23.16 5.82
C THR A 221 -11.65 -21.75 5.43
N THR A 222 -12.57 -20.80 5.63
CA THR A 222 -12.48 -19.42 5.12
C THR A 222 -12.17 -18.38 6.20
N SER A 223 -12.22 -18.77 7.47
CA SER A 223 -12.03 -17.86 8.60
C SER A 223 -10.75 -18.13 9.36
N MET A 224 -10.16 -17.08 9.92
CA MET A 224 -9.08 -17.20 10.89
C MET A 224 -9.23 -16.20 12.02
N HIS A 225 -8.76 -16.57 13.20
CA HIS A 225 -8.81 -15.76 14.40
C HIS A 225 -7.60 -15.99 15.31
N ALA A 226 -6.95 -14.89 15.72
CA ALA A 226 -5.98 -14.93 16.81
C ALA A 226 -5.99 -13.64 17.63
N VAL A 227 -5.59 -13.79 18.88
CA VAL A 227 -5.54 -12.72 19.87
C VAL A 227 -4.20 -12.80 20.59
N GLY A 228 -3.52 -11.68 20.74
CA GLY A 228 -2.25 -11.61 21.46
C GLY A 228 -2.03 -10.28 22.21
N PRO A 229 -1.19 -10.24 23.25
CA PRO A 229 -1.00 -9.04 24.05
C PRO A 229 -0.32 -7.93 23.25
N ALA A 230 -0.92 -6.74 23.24
CA ALA A 230 -0.33 -5.56 22.62
C ALA A 230 0.44 -4.74 23.67
N PRO A 231 1.58 -4.11 23.35
CA PRO A 231 2.32 -3.29 24.31
C PRO A 231 1.48 -2.09 24.75
N SER A 232 1.58 -1.66 26.01
CA SER A 232 0.86 -0.47 26.47
C SER A 232 1.50 0.78 25.84
N THR A 233 0.95 1.28 24.74
CA THR A 233 1.40 2.54 24.14
C THR A 233 0.95 3.70 25.03
N PRO A 234 1.85 4.51 25.61
CA PRO A 234 1.46 5.65 26.43
C PRO A 234 0.67 6.64 25.58
N LEU A 235 -0.40 7.22 26.15
CA LEU A 235 -1.35 8.11 25.46
C LEU A 235 -0.67 9.27 24.69
N LEU A 236 0.49 9.72 25.18
CA LEU A 236 1.31 10.78 24.57
C LEU A 236 1.89 10.40 23.19
N GLN A 237 2.13 9.12 22.92
CA GLN A 237 2.65 8.63 21.63
C GLN A 237 1.54 8.42 20.59
N ARG A 238 0.31 8.13 21.05
CA ARG A 238 -0.89 8.01 20.18
C ARG A 238 -1.36 9.35 19.61
N ILE A 239 -1.15 10.44 20.33
CA ILE A 239 -1.44 11.80 19.84
C ILE A 239 -0.18 12.29 19.11
N GLY A 240 0.21 11.56 18.06
CA GLY A 240 1.40 11.85 17.27
C GLY A 240 1.45 13.32 16.86
N PHE A 241 2.50 14.02 17.30
CA PHE A 241 2.94 15.36 16.90
C PHE A 241 1.93 16.55 16.92
N ILE A 242 0.62 16.36 17.04
CA ILE A 242 -0.37 17.46 16.96
C ILE A 242 -0.22 18.40 18.17
N VAL A 243 -0.06 17.85 19.37
CA VAL A 243 0.09 18.64 20.60
C VAL A 243 1.41 19.43 20.61
N PRO A 244 2.59 18.84 20.35
CA PRO A 244 3.83 19.62 20.28
C PRO A 244 3.86 20.59 19.09
N ALA A 245 3.31 20.23 17.93
CA ALA A 245 3.22 21.15 16.79
C ALA A 245 2.32 22.36 17.09
N LEU A 246 1.17 22.16 17.74
CA LEU A 246 0.29 23.24 18.17
C LEU A 246 0.98 24.15 19.19
N ILE A 247 1.72 23.57 20.15
CA ILE A 247 2.50 24.33 21.14
C ILE A 247 3.60 25.17 20.45
N VAL A 248 4.30 24.62 19.46
CA VAL A 248 5.33 25.35 18.69
C VAL A 248 4.71 26.48 17.86
N ILE A 249 3.55 26.25 17.23
CA ILE A 249 2.83 27.29 16.46
C ILE A 249 2.36 28.42 17.38
N ILE A 250 1.80 28.10 18.54
CA ILE A 250 1.36 29.11 19.53
C ILE A 250 2.57 29.88 20.07
N ALA A 251 3.68 29.20 20.38
CA ALA A 251 4.90 29.85 20.85
C ALA A 251 5.50 30.79 19.79
N ALA A 252 5.52 30.38 18.51
CA ALA A 252 5.98 31.21 17.41
C ALA A 252 5.09 32.45 17.21
N ALA A 253 3.77 32.30 17.29
CA ALA A 253 2.83 33.42 17.18
C ALA A 253 3.00 34.45 18.32
N VAL A 254 3.18 33.98 19.56
CA VAL A 254 3.45 34.86 20.72
C VAL A 254 4.80 35.57 20.57
N LEU A 255 5.84 34.86 20.10
CA LEU A 255 7.14 35.46 19.88
C LEU A 255 7.12 36.51 18.76
N LEU A 256 6.44 36.24 17.65
CA LEU A 256 6.28 37.19 16.54
C LEU A 256 5.49 38.44 16.94
N THR A 257 4.40 38.27 17.70
CA THR A 257 3.61 39.41 18.20
C THR A 257 4.36 40.24 19.24
N TRP A 258 5.20 39.62 20.07
CA TRP A 258 6.08 40.34 20.99
C TRP A 258 7.17 41.10 20.25
N LEU A 259 7.80 40.49 19.24
CA LEU A 259 8.82 41.12 18.40
C LEU A 259 8.25 42.28 17.56
N SER A 260 7.04 42.14 17.01
CA SER A 260 6.40 43.23 16.24
C SER A 260 6.06 44.42 17.14
N ARG A 261 5.52 44.18 18.34
CA ARG A 261 5.29 45.23 19.36
C ARG A 261 6.58 45.93 19.77
N ARG A 262 7.72 45.22 19.81
CA ARG A 262 9.02 45.83 20.12
C ARG A 262 9.54 46.70 18.97
N ARG A 263 9.29 46.31 17.72
CA ARG A 263 9.68 47.09 16.52
C ARG A 263 8.84 48.35 16.35
N HIS A 264 7.52 48.29 16.56
CA HIS A 264 6.67 49.48 16.49
C HIS A 264 7.06 50.58 17.50
N ARG A 265 7.58 50.20 18.69
CA ARG A 265 8.11 51.18 19.65
C ARG A 265 9.43 51.83 19.20
N ALA A 266 10.17 51.21 18.29
CA ALA A 266 11.39 51.77 17.70
C ALA A 266 11.06 52.73 16.54
N ASP A 267 10.03 52.43 15.74
CA ASP A 267 9.59 53.27 14.62
C ASP A 267 8.99 54.60 15.10
N GLU A 268 8.31 54.63 16.24
CA GLU A 268 7.85 55.88 16.88
C GLU A 268 9.01 56.77 17.39
N ALA A 269 10.18 56.21 17.67
CA ALA A 269 11.38 56.98 18.00
C ALA A 269 12.04 57.56 16.73
N ALA A 270 12.05 56.80 15.63
CA ALA A 270 12.59 57.24 14.34
C ALA A 270 11.70 58.28 13.63
N GLY A 271 10.37 58.14 13.69
CA GLY A 271 9.41 59.09 13.13
C GLY A 271 9.46 60.47 13.81
N ARG A 272 9.73 60.51 15.13
CA ARG A 272 9.95 61.77 15.86
C ARG A 272 11.24 62.48 15.46
N THR A 273 12.28 61.74 15.06
CA THR A 273 13.54 62.34 14.58
C THR A 273 13.41 62.90 13.16
N ALA A 274 12.66 62.20 12.29
CA ALA A 274 12.35 62.66 10.94
C ALA A 274 11.48 63.94 10.98
N GLY A 275 10.43 63.97 11.81
CA GLY A 275 9.57 65.15 11.97
C GLY A 275 10.30 66.37 12.56
N PHE A 276 11.26 66.15 13.48
CA PHE A 276 12.07 67.23 14.04
C PHE A 276 13.05 67.83 13.01
N ARG A 277 13.59 67.01 12.10
CA ARG A 277 14.50 67.46 11.04
C ARG A 277 13.76 68.27 9.96
N ALA A 278 12.59 67.79 9.52
CA ALA A 278 11.73 68.50 8.55
C ALA A 278 11.25 69.87 9.07
N ARG A 279 10.88 69.97 10.36
CA ARG A 279 10.47 71.25 10.98
C ARG A 279 11.60 72.27 11.07
N ARG A 280 12.86 71.79 11.15
CA ARG A 280 14.05 72.65 11.23
C ARG A 280 14.48 73.17 9.86
N GLU A 281 14.19 72.45 8.79
CA GLU A 281 14.35 72.92 7.41
C GLU A 281 13.28 73.93 7.02
N ALA A 282 12.01 73.71 7.40
CA ALA A 282 10.93 74.68 7.18
C ALA A 282 11.10 75.99 7.97
N ALA A 283 11.77 75.95 9.13
CA ALA A 283 12.09 77.16 9.91
C ALA A 283 13.33 77.92 9.39
N ARG A 284 13.95 77.47 8.29
CA ARG A 284 15.17 78.06 7.72
C ARG A 284 14.95 78.72 6.36
N GLU A 285 13.74 79.17 6.05
CA GLU A 285 13.57 80.24 5.05
C GLU A 285 13.75 81.59 5.76
N PRO A 286 14.78 82.39 5.41
CA PRO A 286 14.89 83.75 5.88
C PRO A 286 14.34 84.74 4.84
N SER A 287 14.05 85.93 5.35
CA SER A 287 13.69 87.15 4.63
C SER A 287 12.19 87.27 4.35
N SER A 288 11.57 88.42 4.50
CA SER A 288 11.90 89.71 5.13
C SER A 288 10.67 90.57 4.82
N THR A 289 10.36 91.55 5.69
CA THR A 289 9.46 92.71 5.41
C THR A 289 8.00 92.32 5.10
N ASP A 290 6.97 92.84 5.77
CA ASP A 290 6.70 94.24 6.06
C ASP A 290 5.86 94.36 7.33
N VAL A 291 6.21 95.33 8.16
CA VAL A 291 5.44 95.76 9.35
C VAL A 291 4.53 96.96 8.99
N GLU A 292 4.26 97.15 7.70
CA GLU A 292 3.63 98.35 7.12
C GLU A 292 2.16 98.08 6.72
N SER A 293 1.32 97.78 7.72
CA SER A 293 -0.14 97.97 7.71
C SER A 293 -0.63 97.80 9.17
N MET A 294 -0.48 98.76 10.08
CA MET A 294 -1.13 100.07 10.05
C MET A 294 -2.60 99.94 9.62
N LEU A 295 -3.49 100.14 10.60
CA LEU A 295 -4.82 100.80 10.51
C LEU A 295 -6.07 99.91 10.37
N GLY A 296 -6.89 99.99 11.43
CA GLY A 296 -8.32 99.68 11.42
C GLY A 296 -8.64 98.29 12.00
N GLY A 297 -9.55 98.09 12.93
CA GLY A 297 -10.57 98.96 13.49
C GLY A 297 -11.53 98.09 14.33
N SER A 298 -12.09 98.74 15.35
CA SER A 298 -13.16 98.35 16.27
C SER A 298 -14.32 97.49 15.70
N GLY A 299 -14.98 96.71 16.58
CA GLY A 299 -16.37 96.22 16.44
C GLY A 299 -16.54 94.74 16.84
N LYS A 300 -16.98 94.37 18.05
CA LYS A 300 -18.36 94.25 18.59
C LYS A 300 -19.34 93.33 17.81
N THR A 301 -20.06 92.53 18.62
CA THR A 301 -21.42 91.93 18.48
C THR A 301 -21.66 90.68 17.62
N GLU A 302 -21.93 89.57 18.33
CA GLU A 302 -23.25 88.91 18.53
C GLU A 302 -24.18 88.56 17.34
N ALA A 303 -24.92 87.46 17.54
CA ALA A 303 -26.12 86.94 16.85
C ALA A 303 -25.84 85.91 15.73
N LYS A 304 -26.14 84.61 15.94
CA LYS A 304 -27.47 83.96 15.91
C LYS A 304 -28.08 83.94 14.50
N SER A 305 -28.12 82.77 13.86
CA SER A 305 -29.33 82.13 13.29
C SER A 305 -28.98 80.97 12.33
N LYS A 306 -29.36 79.75 12.73
CA LYS A 306 -29.80 78.63 11.86
C LYS A 306 -31.16 79.04 11.25
N PRO A 307 -31.58 78.70 9.99
CA PRO A 307 -32.05 77.34 9.59
C PRO A 307 -31.83 76.96 8.09
N THR A 308 -31.54 75.69 7.76
CA THR A 308 -32.46 74.59 7.32
C THR A 308 -32.59 74.46 5.79
N VAL A 309 -32.82 73.20 5.37
CA VAL A 309 -33.20 72.63 4.05
C VAL A 309 -31.99 72.17 3.21
N GLU A 310 -31.62 70.86 3.11
CA GLU A 310 -32.32 69.68 2.50
C GLU A 310 -32.32 69.78 0.94
N PRO A 311 -32.45 68.72 0.08
CA PRO A 311 -32.60 67.25 0.27
C PRO A 311 -31.73 66.32 -0.64
N ASP A 312 -31.94 65.00 -0.45
CA ASP A 312 -31.99 63.88 -1.42
C ASP A 312 -30.73 63.45 -2.21
N ALA A 313 -30.49 62.17 -2.55
CA ALA A 313 -31.30 60.93 -2.65
C ALA A 313 -30.35 59.72 -2.44
N GLN A 314 -30.71 58.65 -1.73
CA GLN A 314 -31.29 57.37 -2.22
C GLN A 314 -30.65 56.79 -3.50
N ASP A 315 -29.86 55.72 -3.36
CA ASP A 315 -30.26 54.31 -3.62
C ASP A 315 -29.32 53.36 -2.84
#